data_AF-A0A2D6E1Z1-F1
#
_entry.id   AF-A0A2D6E1Z1-F1
#
_cell.length_a   1.000
_cell.length_b   1.000
_cell.length_c   1.000
_cell.angle_alpha   90.00
_cell.angle_beta   90.00
_cell.angle_gamma   90.00
#
_symmetry.space_group_name_H-M   'P 1'
#
loop_
_entity.id
_entity.type
_entity.pdbx_description
1 polymer ?
#
loop_
_entity_poly.entity_id
_entity_poly.type
_entity_poly.pdbx_seq_one_letter_code
_entity_poly.pdbx_strand_id
1 'polypeptide(L)'
;MKLNYTQHYIESQNRFTKSKPKISLHKLDCMDLVDSDVEKLSNKVALFFKNKKGKLSIPYTDSIFDLNLNAIANAHVPYIENNIFGCNLFVDKVYIYRNTRAPKAESSWLWHYDNNPKEVFKIMTYLTDVDETKAPFQYVKNHLKTPTKIGPKNWKPAPNNSRVPKEKIDSSQIATVTGKAGKTFIFNPNCVHRATIPKEGFRDVLVLRVRPCFQSVASEGYVNSKWTTSWESDGAVPKDPTIMKQTKKRK
;
A
#
# COMPACT_ATOMS: atom_id res chain seq x y z
N MET A 1 -5.83 16.73 27.99
CA MET A 1 -5.99 15.26 28.00
C MET A 1 -5.42 14.75 26.69
N LYS A 2 -4.26 14.08 26.72
CA LYS A 2 -3.64 13.47 25.53
C LYS A 2 -4.46 12.20 25.24
N LEU A 3 -5.10 12.11 24.07
CA LEU A 3 -5.68 10.84 23.62
C LEU A 3 -4.53 9.84 23.51
N ASN A 4 -4.65 8.67 24.15
CA ASN A 4 -3.69 7.60 23.92
C ASN A 4 -3.92 7.02 22.50
N TYR A 5 -2.91 6.37 21.93
CA TYR A 5 -3.00 5.83 20.56
C TYR A 5 -4.23 4.94 20.35
N THR A 6 -4.68 4.22 21.38
CA THR A 6 -5.87 3.37 21.32
C THR A 6 -7.14 4.18 21.08
N GLN A 7 -7.33 5.30 21.79
CA GLN A 7 -8.46 6.20 21.55
C GLN A 7 -8.39 6.82 20.16
N HIS A 8 -7.19 7.23 19.71
CA HIS A 8 -6.99 7.69 18.33
C HIS A 8 -7.36 6.62 17.30
N TYR A 9 -6.87 5.39 17.48
CA TYR A 9 -7.16 4.27 16.59
C TYR A 9 -8.67 4.05 16.46
N ILE A 10 -9.38 4.07 17.59
CA ILE A 10 -10.84 3.97 17.64
C ILE A 10 -11.49 5.17 16.94
N GLU A 11 -11.01 6.39 17.15
CA GLU A 11 -11.56 7.60 16.51
C GLU A 11 -11.30 7.65 15.00
N SER A 12 -10.12 7.23 14.53
CA SER A 12 -9.79 7.11 13.11
C SER A 12 -10.62 6.03 12.44
N GLN A 13 -10.79 4.87 13.11
CA GLN A 13 -11.74 3.83 12.68
C GLN A 13 -13.18 4.36 12.66
N ASN A 14 -13.60 5.12 13.66
CA ASN A 14 -14.93 5.72 13.74
C ASN A 14 -15.13 6.80 12.67
N ARG A 15 -14.12 7.63 12.36
CA ARG A 15 -14.20 8.60 11.26
C ARG A 15 -14.24 7.91 9.91
N PHE A 16 -13.41 6.88 9.72
CA PHE A 16 -13.41 6.09 8.50
C PHE A 16 -14.74 5.36 8.27
N THR A 17 -15.31 4.79 9.32
CA THR A 17 -16.64 4.14 9.25
C THR A 17 -17.76 5.17 9.07
N LYS A 18 -17.67 6.34 9.71
CA LYS A 18 -18.63 7.45 9.54
C LYS A 18 -18.51 8.14 8.18
N SER A 19 -17.31 8.22 7.59
CA SER A 19 -17.08 8.89 6.32
C SER A 19 -17.73 8.16 5.16
N LYS A 20 -18.25 6.93 5.37
CA LYS A 20 -18.87 6.05 4.37
C LYS A 20 -18.05 6.11 3.09
N PRO A 21 -16.90 5.40 3.02
CA PRO A 21 -16.01 5.46 1.88
C PRO A 21 -16.82 5.44 0.58
N LYS A 22 -16.62 6.44 -0.28
CA LYS A 22 -17.47 6.64 -1.48
C LYS A 22 -17.38 5.43 -2.44
N ILE A 23 -16.38 4.60 -2.24
CA ILE A 23 -16.14 3.35 -2.94
C ILE A 23 -16.20 2.21 -1.94
N SER A 24 -16.85 1.11 -2.34
CA SER A 24 -16.82 -0.14 -1.58
C SER A 24 -15.36 -0.55 -1.33
N LEU A 25 -15.03 -0.92 -0.08
CA LEU A 25 -13.71 -1.46 0.32
C LEU A 25 -13.28 -2.68 -0.50
N HIS A 26 -14.21 -3.25 -1.27
CA HIS A 26 -14.06 -4.41 -2.12
C HIS A 26 -13.81 -4.06 -3.59
N LYS A 27 -13.95 -2.80 -3.99
CA LYS A 27 -13.79 -2.35 -5.37
C LYS A 27 -12.41 -1.73 -5.53
N LEU A 28 -11.61 -2.33 -6.39
CA LEU A 28 -10.35 -1.77 -6.86
C LEU A 28 -10.69 -0.52 -7.67
N ASP A 29 -10.11 0.61 -7.29
CA ASP A 29 -10.18 1.83 -8.08
C ASP A 29 -8.89 1.98 -8.87
N CYS A 30 -9.00 2.38 -10.13
CA CYS A 30 -7.88 2.55 -11.03
C CYS A 30 -7.73 4.01 -11.40
N MET A 31 -6.51 4.51 -11.30
CA MET A 31 -6.13 5.83 -11.80
C MET A 31 -5.04 5.63 -12.85
N ASP A 32 -5.25 6.23 -14.01
CA ASP A 32 -4.21 6.33 -15.04
C ASP A 32 -3.53 7.69 -14.86
N LEU A 33 -2.65 7.78 -13.85
CA LEU A 33 -1.77 8.94 -13.70
C LEU A 33 -0.52 8.66 -14.56
N VAL A 34 -0.61 9.02 -15.83
CA VAL A 34 0.57 9.10 -16.70
C VAL A 34 1.32 10.37 -16.34
N ASP A 35 2.12 10.27 -15.28
CA ASP A 35 2.96 11.35 -14.81
C ASP A 35 4.39 11.13 -15.31
N SER A 36 5.01 12.19 -15.84
CA SER A 36 6.44 12.25 -16.12
C SER A 36 7.29 11.76 -14.95
N ASP A 37 6.79 11.90 -13.71
CA ASP A 37 7.47 11.45 -12.50
C ASP A 37 7.43 9.93 -12.31
N VAL A 38 6.40 9.24 -12.80
CA VAL A 38 6.38 7.77 -12.84
C VAL A 38 7.45 7.26 -13.82
N GLU A 39 7.57 7.88 -14.99
CA GLU A 39 8.61 7.50 -15.97
C GLU A 39 10.02 7.73 -15.39
N LYS A 40 10.28 8.91 -14.81
CA LYS A 40 11.55 9.22 -14.15
C LYS A 40 11.85 8.24 -13.01
N LEU A 41 10.86 7.88 -12.20
CA LEU A 41 11.04 6.87 -11.14
C LEU A 41 11.35 5.50 -11.74
N SER A 42 10.61 5.08 -12.77
CA SER A 42 10.78 3.80 -13.46
C SER A 42 12.20 3.65 -14.01
N ASN A 43 12.73 4.70 -14.64
CA ASN A 43 14.11 4.73 -15.14
C ASN A 43 15.15 4.58 -14.02
N LYS A 44 14.97 5.28 -12.89
CA LYS A 44 15.87 5.15 -11.72
C LYS A 44 15.81 3.75 -11.09
N VAL A 45 14.61 3.17 -10.98
CA VAL A 45 14.39 1.81 -10.46
C VAL A 45 15.03 0.76 -11.37
N ALA A 46 14.87 0.91 -12.70
CA ALA A 46 15.50 0.04 -13.67
C ALA A 46 17.03 0.08 -13.56
N LEU A 47 17.61 1.28 -13.44
CA LEU A 47 19.05 1.45 -13.25
C LEU A 47 19.54 0.83 -11.93
N PHE A 48 18.79 0.99 -10.84
CA PHE A 48 19.13 0.38 -9.54
C PHE A 48 19.24 -1.15 -9.65
N PHE A 49 18.21 -1.80 -10.20
CA PHE A 49 18.19 -3.26 -10.32
C PHE A 49 19.21 -3.79 -11.34
N LYS A 50 19.55 -3.02 -12.38
CA LYS A 50 20.66 -3.34 -13.28
C LYS A 50 22.00 -3.37 -12.53
N ASN A 51 22.22 -2.42 -11.62
CA ASN A 51 23.48 -2.24 -10.90
C ASN A 51 23.61 -3.10 -9.63
N LYS A 52 22.49 -3.59 -9.07
CA LYS A 52 22.46 -4.42 -7.85
C LYS A 52 21.91 -5.82 -8.14
N LYS A 53 22.65 -6.62 -8.91
CA LYS A 53 22.27 -8.01 -9.26
C LYS A 53 21.85 -8.80 -8.02
N GLY A 54 20.73 -9.51 -8.11
CA GLY A 54 20.18 -10.35 -7.04
C GLY A 54 19.31 -9.61 -6.01
N LYS A 55 19.30 -8.27 -5.97
CA LYS A 55 18.33 -7.54 -5.14
C LYS A 55 16.97 -7.48 -5.83
N LEU A 56 15.91 -7.78 -5.09
CA LEU A 56 14.51 -7.72 -5.57
C LEU A 56 13.68 -6.63 -4.89
N SER A 57 14.26 -5.90 -3.95
CA SER A 57 13.61 -4.79 -3.26
C SER A 57 14.58 -3.66 -3.01
N ILE A 58 14.07 -2.45 -3.00
CA ILE A 58 14.80 -1.24 -2.62
C ILE A 58 14.25 -0.78 -1.27
N PRO A 59 15.05 -0.79 -0.19
CA PRO A 59 14.62 -0.21 1.08
C PRO A 59 14.44 1.30 0.91
N TYR A 60 13.49 1.87 1.64
CA TYR A 60 13.37 3.32 1.71
C TYR A 60 14.58 3.90 2.46
N THR A 61 15.28 4.82 1.83
CA THR A 61 16.34 5.62 2.43
C THR A 61 16.22 7.04 1.88
N ASP A 62 16.42 8.04 2.74
CA ASP A 62 16.28 9.47 2.40
C ASP A 62 17.06 9.88 1.13
N SER A 63 18.15 9.19 0.79
CA SER A 63 19.01 9.56 -0.34
C SER A 63 18.58 9.06 -1.72
N ILE A 64 17.66 8.09 -1.85
CA ILE A 64 17.55 7.37 -3.13
C ILE A 64 16.44 7.91 -4.05
N PHE A 65 15.34 8.53 -3.55
CA PHE A 65 14.22 8.91 -4.44
C PHE A 65 13.37 10.15 -4.04
N ASP A 66 13.88 11.05 -3.20
CA ASP A 66 13.03 12.00 -2.46
C ASP A 66 12.19 13.00 -3.27
N LEU A 67 12.53 13.28 -4.54
CA LEU A 67 11.72 14.20 -5.36
C LEU A 67 10.61 13.51 -6.17
N ASN A 68 10.87 12.34 -6.76
CA ASN A 68 9.87 11.67 -7.59
C ASN A 68 8.81 10.95 -6.74
N LEU A 69 9.21 10.39 -5.58
CA LEU A 69 8.25 9.73 -4.68
C LEU A 69 7.27 10.73 -4.09
N ASN A 70 7.75 11.90 -3.68
CA ASN A 70 6.89 12.96 -3.17
C ASN A 70 5.96 13.48 -4.26
N ALA A 71 6.44 13.69 -5.48
CA ALA A 71 5.57 14.11 -6.59
C ALA A 71 4.45 13.09 -6.86
N ILE A 72 4.80 11.80 -6.96
CA ILE A 72 3.81 10.72 -7.13
C ILE A 72 2.83 10.68 -5.95
N ALA A 73 3.31 10.78 -4.71
CA ALA A 73 2.44 10.78 -3.53
C ALA A 73 1.52 12.02 -3.50
N ASN A 74 2.04 13.20 -3.85
CA ASN A 74 1.29 14.45 -3.93
C ASN A 74 0.24 14.44 -5.05
N ALA A 75 0.42 13.64 -6.10
CA ALA A 75 -0.60 13.44 -7.13
C ALA A 75 -1.71 12.47 -6.66
N HIS A 76 -1.33 11.36 -6.03
CA HIS A 76 -2.29 10.31 -5.68
C HIS A 76 -3.02 10.55 -4.36
N VAL A 77 -2.31 10.94 -3.29
CA VAL A 77 -2.91 10.97 -1.94
C VAL A 77 -4.04 12.01 -1.83
N PRO A 78 -3.92 13.26 -2.31
CA PRO A 78 -5.03 14.22 -2.25
C PRO A 78 -6.26 13.76 -3.01
N TYR A 79 -6.09 13.10 -4.16
CA TYR A 79 -7.21 12.53 -4.89
C TYR A 79 -7.95 11.50 -4.02
N ILE A 80 -7.20 10.65 -3.33
CA ILE A 80 -7.73 9.58 -2.49
C ILE A 80 -8.40 10.14 -1.24
N GLU A 81 -7.81 11.15 -0.61
CA GLU A 81 -8.40 11.90 0.50
C GLU A 81 -9.79 12.44 0.11
N ASN A 82 -9.90 13.08 -1.06
CA ASN A 82 -11.12 13.77 -1.49
C ASN A 82 -12.19 12.85 -2.11
N ASN A 83 -11.77 11.82 -2.84
CA ASN A 83 -12.66 10.99 -3.64
C ASN A 83 -12.99 9.64 -2.99
N ILE A 84 -12.19 9.17 -2.03
CA ILE A 84 -12.37 7.85 -1.44
C ILE A 84 -12.60 7.93 0.07
N PHE A 85 -11.72 8.59 0.81
CA PHE A 85 -11.70 8.51 2.29
C PHE A 85 -12.48 9.61 3.00
N GLY A 86 -12.49 10.82 2.46
CA GLY A 86 -13.05 12.01 3.12
C GLY A 86 -12.28 12.44 4.36
N CYS A 87 -10.99 12.10 4.48
CA CYS A 87 -10.13 12.49 5.60
C CYS A 87 -8.68 12.63 5.14
N ASN A 88 -7.85 13.26 5.99
CA ASN A 88 -6.41 13.38 5.75
C ASN A 88 -5.73 12.01 5.86
N LEU A 89 -4.73 11.78 5.02
CA LEU A 89 -3.91 10.60 4.95
C LEU A 89 -2.42 10.98 5.03
N PHE A 90 -1.58 10.01 5.38
CA PHE A 90 -0.12 10.10 5.23
C PHE A 90 0.42 8.76 4.72
N VAL A 91 1.61 8.77 4.10
CA VAL A 91 2.28 7.55 3.65
C VAL A 91 3.15 7.04 4.79
N ASP A 92 2.74 5.96 5.44
CA ASP A 92 3.50 5.37 6.54
C ASP A 92 4.57 4.39 6.05
N LYS A 93 4.39 3.82 4.84
CA LYS A 93 5.40 2.99 4.20
C LYS A 93 5.53 3.16 2.70
N VAL A 94 6.76 3.01 2.23
CA VAL A 94 7.10 2.89 0.81
C VAL A 94 7.78 1.56 0.55
N TYR A 95 7.30 0.87 -0.48
CA TYR A 95 7.94 -0.34 -1.00
C TYR A 95 8.17 -0.18 -2.50
N ILE A 96 9.39 -0.45 -2.93
CA ILE A 96 9.71 -0.63 -4.34
C ILE A 96 10.32 -2.01 -4.50
N TYR A 97 9.72 -2.84 -5.36
CA TYR A 97 10.21 -4.20 -5.57
C TYR A 97 9.99 -4.69 -6.99
N ARG A 98 10.84 -5.65 -7.37
CA ARG A 98 10.85 -6.33 -8.66
C ARG A 98 10.39 -7.77 -8.48
N ASN A 99 9.43 -8.19 -9.31
CA ASN A 99 9.08 -9.60 -9.47
C ASN A 99 9.85 -10.14 -10.67
N THR A 100 10.62 -11.20 -10.47
CA THR A 100 11.32 -11.94 -11.51
C THR A 100 10.86 -13.39 -11.55
N ARG A 101 11.25 -14.12 -12.61
CA ARG A 101 11.00 -15.56 -12.71
C ARG A 101 11.56 -16.27 -11.48
N ALA A 102 10.84 -17.29 -11.02
CA ALA A 102 11.28 -18.18 -9.95
C ALA A 102 10.74 -19.59 -10.19
N PRO A 103 11.45 -20.63 -9.72
CA PRO A 103 11.04 -22.01 -9.93
C PRO A 103 9.78 -22.41 -9.14
N LYS A 104 9.48 -21.70 -8.05
CA LYS A 104 8.31 -21.97 -7.20
C LYS A 104 7.70 -20.68 -6.63
N ALA A 105 6.41 -20.75 -6.34
CA ALA A 105 5.68 -19.67 -5.69
C ALA A 105 6.07 -19.60 -4.20
N GLU A 106 6.44 -18.41 -3.75
CA GLU A 106 6.79 -18.12 -2.36
C GLU A 106 6.28 -16.72 -1.99
N SER A 107 6.20 -16.44 -0.70
CA SER A 107 5.87 -15.11 -0.18
C SER A 107 4.65 -14.47 -0.87
N SER A 108 4.79 -13.32 -1.53
CA SER A 108 3.71 -12.57 -2.19
C SER A 108 3.09 -13.27 -3.40
N TRP A 109 3.69 -14.36 -3.90
CA TRP A 109 3.14 -15.19 -4.99
C TRP A 109 2.10 -16.21 -4.51
N LEU A 110 2.05 -16.48 -3.21
CA LEU A 110 1.01 -17.31 -2.60
C LEU A 110 -0.20 -16.44 -2.22
N TRP A 111 -1.41 -16.99 -2.31
CA TRP A 111 -2.61 -16.29 -1.87
C TRP A 111 -2.52 -15.94 -0.38
N HIS A 112 -2.70 -14.66 -0.06
CA HIS A 112 -2.61 -14.15 1.29
C HIS A 112 -3.44 -12.88 1.49
N TYR A 113 -3.47 -12.42 2.73
CA TYR A 113 -3.90 -11.09 3.13
C TYR A 113 -2.84 -10.53 4.09
N ASP A 114 -2.67 -9.21 4.16
CA ASP A 114 -1.55 -8.65 4.93
C ASP A 114 -1.79 -8.63 6.44
N ASN A 115 -3.03 -8.85 6.87
CA ASN A 115 -3.45 -8.77 8.26
C ASN A 115 -3.11 -7.40 8.88
N ASN A 116 -3.37 -6.32 8.13
CA ASN A 116 -3.19 -4.95 8.59
C ASN A 116 -4.44 -4.42 9.30
N PRO A 117 -4.32 -3.43 10.19
CA PRO A 117 -5.50 -2.71 10.68
C PRO A 117 -6.42 -2.22 9.55
N LYS A 118 -7.74 -2.19 9.79
CA LYS A 118 -8.76 -1.97 8.74
C LYS A 118 -8.63 -0.61 8.02
N GLU A 119 -8.01 0.37 8.66
CA GLU A 119 -7.79 1.71 8.11
C GLU A 119 -6.58 1.82 7.18
N VAL A 120 -5.77 0.77 7.08
CA VAL A 120 -4.58 0.75 6.22
C VAL A 120 -4.97 0.43 4.79
N PHE A 121 -4.45 1.20 3.84
CA PHE A 121 -4.63 0.94 2.40
C PHE A 121 -3.30 0.94 1.68
N LYS A 122 -3.28 0.29 0.52
CA LYS A 122 -2.13 0.30 -0.39
C LYS A 122 -2.53 0.93 -1.71
N ILE A 123 -1.71 1.87 -2.15
CA ILE A 123 -1.71 2.46 -3.48
C ILE A 123 -0.57 1.77 -4.22
N MET A 124 -0.86 1.00 -5.26
CA MET A 124 0.15 0.32 -6.06
C MET A 124 0.19 0.92 -7.46
N THR A 125 1.39 1.29 -7.91
CA THR A 125 1.66 1.83 -9.24
C THR A 125 2.62 0.92 -9.98
N TYR A 126 2.26 0.53 -11.20
CA TYR A 126 3.17 -0.19 -12.09
C TYR A 126 4.23 0.75 -12.63
N LEU A 127 5.50 0.35 -12.50
CA LEU A 127 6.67 1.06 -13.04
C LEU A 127 7.18 0.42 -14.35
N THR A 128 6.49 -0.63 -14.80
CA THR A 128 6.71 -1.34 -16.06
C THR A 128 5.36 -1.73 -16.65
N ASP A 129 5.29 -1.94 -17.95
CA ASP A 129 4.10 -2.56 -18.56
C ASP A 129 3.86 -3.97 -18.00
N VAL A 130 2.62 -4.23 -17.59
CA VAL A 130 2.16 -5.48 -17.01
C VAL A 130 1.01 -6.05 -17.84
N ASP A 131 1.25 -7.20 -18.44
CA ASP A 131 0.24 -8.05 -19.07
C ASP A 131 0.06 -9.34 -18.25
N GLU A 132 -0.65 -10.32 -18.79
CA GLU A 132 -0.90 -11.61 -18.14
C GLU A 132 0.38 -12.45 -17.90
N THR A 133 1.51 -12.12 -18.55
CA THR A 133 2.77 -12.87 -18.45
C THR A 133 3.77 -12.21 -17.50
N LYS A 134 3.57 -10.95 -17.12
CA LYS A 134 4.51 -10.15 -16.30
C LYS A 134 4.03 -9.95 -14.87
N ALA A 135 3.76 -11.06 -14.17
CA ALA A 135 3.45 -11.07 -12.75
C ALA A 135 2.28 -10.16 -12.30
N PRO A 136 1.13 -10.08 -13.01
CA PRO A 136 0.06 -9.16 -12.62
C PRO A 136 -0.46 -9.39 -11.20
N PHE A 137 -1.00 -8.33 -10.61
CA PHE A 137 -1.67 -8.41 -9.32
C PHE A 137 -3.01 -9.12 -9.49
N GLN A 138 -3.29 -10.10 -8.64
CA GLN A 138 -4.57 -10.81 -8.60
C GLN A 138 -5.19 -10.68 -7.22
N TYR A 139 -6.51 -10.52 -7.19
CA TYR A 139 -7.28 -10.49 -5.96
C TYR A 139 -8.62 -11.22 -6.12
N VAL A 140 -9.19 -11.65 -5.00
CA VAL A 140 -10.52 -12.26 -4.96
C VAL A 140 -11.54 -11.17 -4.66
N LYS A 141 -12.47 -10.95 -5.60
CA LYS A 141 -13.54 -9.97 -5.48
C LYS A 141 -14.37 -10.24 -4.22
N ASN A 142 -14.79 -9.16 -3.54
CA ASN A 142 -15.66 -9.21 -2.37
C ASN A 142 -15.16 -10.07 -1.19
N HIS A 143 -13.87 -10.44 -1.17
CA HIS A 143 -13.32 -11.32 -0.14
C HIS A 143 -12.33 -10.59 0.79
N LEU A 144 -12.84 -9.87 1.79
CA LEU A 144 -12.02 -9.28 2.86
C LEU A 144 -11.89 -10.25 4.04
N LYS A 145 -10.68 -10.33 4.60
CA LYS A 145 -10.42 -11.05 5.86
C LYS A 145 -10.44 -10.07 7.03
N THR A 146 -10.97 -10.51 8.15
CA THR A 146 -10.92 -9.71 9.39
C THR A 146 -9.49 -9.72 9.93
N PRO A 147 -8.86 -8.55 10.12
CA PRO A 147 -7.51 -8.50 10.66
C PRO A 147 -7.52 -8.86 12.15
N THR A 148 -6.48 -9.56 12.59
CA THR A 148 -6.18 -9.87 13.98
C THR A 148 -5.24 -8.84 14.62
N LYS A 149 -4.59 -8.00 13.82
CA LYS A 149 -3.86 -6.81 14.31
C LYS A 149 -4.83 -5.66 14.52
N ILE A 150 -5.31 -5.52 15.75
CA ILE A 150 -6.26 -4.48 16.15
C ILE A 150 -5.59 -3.62 17.22
N GLY A 151 -5.42 -2.33 16.93
CA GLY A 151 -4.84 -1.36 17.86
C GLY A 151 -3.32 -1.51 18.08
N PRO A 152 -2.76 -0.75 19.05
CA PRO A 152 -1.30 -0.69 19.29
C PRO A 152 -0.73 -1.87 20.08
N LYS A 153 -1.58 -2.51 20.87
CA LYS A 153 -1.25 -3.55 21.84
C LYS A 153 -2.33 -4.61 21.64
N ASN A 154 -1.97 -5.88 21.56
CA ASN A 154 -2.84 -7.05 21.27
C ASN A 154 -2.80 -7.56 19.82
N TRP A 155 -1.62 -7.68 19.21
CA TRP A 155 -1.53 -8.40 17.93
C TRP A 155 -1.52 -9.90 18.17
N LYS A 156 -2.53 -10.55 17.63
CA LYS A 156 -2.56 -12.00 17.53
C LYS A 156 -2.02 -12.40 16.16
N PRO A 157 -1.27 -13.50 16.05
CA PRO A 157 -0.91 -14.05 14.75
C PRO A 157 -2.18 -14.32 13.95
N ALA A 158 -2.13 -14.07 12.65
CA ALA A 158 -3.24 -14.40 11.77
C ALA A 158 -3.36 -15.92 11.62
N PRO A 159 -4.59 -16.46 11.49
CA PRO A 159 -4.78 -17.86 11.13
C PRO A 159 -3.96 -18.25 9.91
N ASN A 160 -3.26 -19.39 10.01
CA ASN A 160 -2.40 -19.91 8.95
C ASN A 160 -1.36 -18.90 8.42
N ASN A 161 -0.83 -18.03 9.30
CA ASN A 161 0.11 -16.97 8.92
C ASN A 161 -0.40 -16.10 7.76
N SER A 162 -1.70 -15.82 7.77
CA SER A 162 -2.44 -15.09 6.72
C SER A 162 -2.46 -15.75 5.33
N ARG A 163 -2.11 -17.03 5.22
CA ARG A 163 -2.17 -17.77 3.96
C ARG A 163 -3.56 -18.34 3.70
N VAL A 164 -3.98 -18.26 2.45
CA VAL A 164 -5.23 -18.87 1.99
C VAL A 164 -4.89 -19.97 0.98
N PRO A 165 -5.23 -21.24 1.27
CA PRO A 165 -4.99 -22.33 0.34
C PRO A 165 -5.73 -22.11 -0.99
N LYS A 166 -5.11 -22.52 -2.11
CA LYS A 166 -5.63 -22.25 -3.47
C LYS A 166 -6.98 -22.93 -3.70
N GLU A 167 -7.19 -24.11 -3.13
CA GLU A 167 -8.43 -24.88 -3.17
C GLU A 167 -9.61 -24.17 -2.47
N LYS A 168 -9.35 -23.16 -1.65
CA LYS A 168 -10.38 -22.31 -1.04
C LYS A 168 -10.70 -21.05 -1.85
N ILE A 169 -10.07 -20.88 -3.02
CA ILE A 169 -10.27 -19.73 -3.90
C ILE A 169 -11.20 -20.13 -5.05
N ASP A 170 -12.36 -19.50 -5.12
CA ASP A 170 -13.23 -19.59 -6.29
C ASP A 170 -12.60 -18.81 -7.46
N SER A 171 -12.23 -19.53 -8.52
CA SER A 171 -11.61 -18.94 -9.70
C SER A 171 -12.50 -17.93 -10.43
N SER A 172 -13.83 -18.04 -10.33
CA SER A 172 -14.76 -17.10 -10.94
C SER A 172 -14.71 -15.70 -10.30
N GLN A 173 -14.22 -15.63 -9.06
CA GLN A 173 -14.09 -14.40 -8.29
C GLN A 173 -12.71 -13.75 -8.43
N ILE A 174 -11.77 -14.37 -9.15
CA ILE A 174 -10.44 -13.79 -9.35
C ILE A 174 -10.53 -12.63 -10.35
N ALA A 175 -10.01 -11.48 -9.94
CA ALA A 175 -9.70 -10.37 -10.83
C ALA A 175 -8.19 -10.26 -11.01
N THR A 176 -7.77 -9.97 -12.24
CA THR A 176 -6.38 -9.66 -12.59
C THR A 176 -6.28 -8.18 -12.95
N VAL A 177 -5.22 -7.51 -12.49
CA VAL A 177 -4.91 -6.14 -12.87
C VAL A 177 -3.72 -6.15 -13.82
N THR A 178 -3.96 -5.71 -15.06
CA THR A 178 -2.96 -5.46 -16.10
C THR A 178 -3.01 -4.00 -16.51
N GLY A 179 -1.96 -3.51 -17.15
CA GLY A 179 -1.89 -2.13 -17.60
C GLY A 179 -0.47 -1.69 -17.96
N LYS A 180 -0.39 -0.50 -18.56
CA LYS A 180 0.88 0.15 -18.87
C LYS A 180 1.58 0.64 -17.59
N ALA A 181 2.87 0.94 -17.69
CA ALA A 181 3.54 1.73 -16.66
C ALA A 181 2.74 3.02 -16.36
N GLY A 182 2.62 3.39 -15.09
CA GLY A 182 1.73 4.45 -14.62
C GLY A 182 0.34 3.97 -14.19
N LYS A 183 -0.07 2.74 -14.52
CA LYS A 183 -1.32 2.17 -14.00
C LYS A 183 -1.25 2.14 -12.47
N THR A 184 -2.11 2.93 -11.82
CA THR A 184 -2.23 2.95 -10.36
C THR A 184 -3.56 2.36 -9.94
N PHE A 185 -3.53 1.62 -8.83
CA PHE A 185 -4.74 1.12 -8.21
C PHE A 185 -4.63 1.09 -6.69
N ILE A 186 -5.80 1.14 -6.04
CA ILE A 186 -5.92 1.20 -4.59
C ILE A 186 -6.67 -0.03 -4.12
N PHE A 187 -6.19 -0.65 -3.05
CA PHE A 187 -6.85 -1.82 -2.47
C PHE A 187 -6.72 -1.88 -0.96
N ASN A 188 -7.70 -2.54 -0.34
CA ASN A 188 -7.59 -2.94 1.05
C ASN A 188 -6.64 -4.14 1.15
N PRO A 189 -5.52 -4.03 1.89
CA PRO A 189 -4.52 -5.09 2.00
C PRO A 189 -5.03 -6.36 2.68
N ASN A 190 -6.22 -6.33 3.30
CA ASN A 190 -6.88 -7.51 3.85
C ASN A 190 -7.77 -8.26 2.84
N CYS A 191 -7.85 -7.82 1.58
CA CYS A 191 -8.40 -8.67 0.52
C CYS A 191 -7.49 -9.88 0.31
N VAL A 192 -8.05 -11.01 -0.13
CA VAL A 192 -7.23 -12.14 -0.53
C VAL A 192 -6.58 -11.82 -1.87
N HIS A 193 -5.25 -11.76 -1.92
CA HIS A 193 -4.50 -11.33 -3.09
C HIS A 193 -3.15 -12.05 -3.24
N ARG A 194 -2.54 -11.88 -4.41
CA ARG A 194 -1.18 -12.31 -4.75
C ARG A 194 -0.65 -11.56 -5.96
N ALA A 195 0.63 -11.74 -6.26
CA ALA A 195 1.13 -11.58 -7.63
C ALA A 195 1.26 -12.96 -8.29
N THR A 196 1.12 -13.06 -9.62
CA THR A 196 1.53 -14.29 -10.31
C THR A 196 3.06 -14.34 -10.45
N ILE A 197 3.61 -15.53 -10.69
CA ILE A 197 5.01 -15.65 -11.08
C ILE A 197 5.11 -15.17 -12.54
N PRO A 198 6.03 -14.25 -12.86
CA PRO A 198 6.19 -13.83 -14.25
C PRO A 198 6.61 -15.01 -15.10
N LYS A 199 5.91 -15.21 -16.21
CA LYS A 199 6.32 -16.12 -17.28
C LYS A 199 7.36 -15.47 -18.16
N GLU A 200 7.40 -14.15 -18.27
CA GLU A 200 8.34 -13.38 -19.09
C GLU A 200 8.74 -12.08 -18.39
N GLY A 201 9.91 -11.56 -18.75
CA GLY A 201 10.39 -10.27 -18.25
C GLY A 201 10.42 -10.16 -16.73
N PHE A 202 10.02 -8.99 -16.24
CA PHE A 202 9.89 -8.65 -14.83
C PHE A 202 8.77 -7.63 -14.63
N ARG A 203 8.39 -7.43 -13.38
CA ARG A 203 7.47 -6.36 -12.98
C ARG A 203 8.04 -5.54 -11.84
N ASP A 204 8.24 -4.25 -12.09
CA ASP A 204 8.58 -3.28 -11.06
C ASP A 204 7.32 -2.56 -10.58
N VAL A 205 7.19 -2.41 -9.26
CA VAL A 205 6.06 -1.72 -8.65
C VAL A 205 6.51 -0.78 -7.55
N LEU A 206 5.82 0.36 -7.45
CA LEU A 206 5.80 1.21 -6.28
C LEU A 206 4.55 0.88 -5.46
N VAL A 207 4.69 0.78 -4.14
CA VAL A 207 3.58 0.65 -3.22
C VAL A 207 3.71 1.70 -2.13
N LEU A 208 2.72 2.58 -2.04
CA LEU A 208 2.53 3.50 -0.92
C LEU A 208 1.50 2.89 0.03
N ARG A 209 1.87 2.68 1.29
CA ARG A 209 0.92 2.32 2.33
C ARG A 209 0.46 3.58 3.03
N VAL A 210 -0.85 3.80 3.05
CA VAL A 210 -1.46 5.01 3.60
C VAL A 210 -2.36 4.72 4.79
N ARG A 211 -2.46 5.70 5.68
CA ARG A 211 -3.30 5.65 6.88
C ARG A 211 -3.96 7.01 7.15
N PRO A 212 -5.17 7.02 7.72
CA PRO A 212 -5.80 8.24 8.22
C PRO A 212 -4.95 8.95 9.28
N CYS A 213 -4.91 10.28 9.21
CA CYS A 213 -4.37 11.16 10.24
C CYS A 213 -5.35 12.31 10.52
N PHE A 214 -5.13 13.02 11.63
CA PHE A 214 -5.96 14.18 11.97
C PHE A 214 -5.46 15.47 11.34
N GLN A 215 -4.15 15.60 11.21
CA GLN A 215 -3.49 16.78 10.65
C GLN A 215 -3.13 16.49 9.20
N SER A 216 -3.44 17.44 8.32
CA SER A 216 -2.93 17.35 6.95
C SER A 216 -1.40 17.45 7.01
N VAL A 217 -0.73 16.56 6.28
CA VAL A 217 0.72 16.56 6.14
C VAL A 217 1.17 17.13 4.78
N ALA A 218 0.24 17.70 4.00
CA ALA A 218 0.50 18.14 2.63
C ALA A 218 1.63 19.17 2.54
N SER A 219 1.73 20.11 3.50
CA SER A 219 2.80 21.12 3.53
C SER A 219 4.18 20.55 3.84
N GLU A 220 4.26 19.35 4.41
CA GLU A 220 5.51 18.65 4.73
C GLU A 220 5.85 17.51 3.75
N GLY A 221 4.94 17.24 2.80
CA GLY A 221 4.99 16.11 1.86
C GLY A 221 4.44 14.83 2.47
N TYR A 222 3.62 14.08 1.72
CA TYR A 222 3.00 12.85 2.24
C TYR A 222 4.03 11.74 2.55
N VAL A 223 5.15 11.72 1.83
CA VAL A 223 6.31 10.84 2.06
C VAL A 223 7.39 11.66 2.78
N ASN A 224 7.64 11.33 4.05
CA ASN A 224 8.56 12.09 4.89
C ASN A 224 9.25 11.17 5.90
N SER A 225 10.56 11.33 6.08
CA SER A 225 11.36 10.49 6.98
C SER A 225 10.90 10.55 8.44
N LYS A 226 10.14 11.57 8.85
CA LYS A 226 9.49 11.65 10.17
C LYS A 226 8.52 10.49 10.44
N TRP A 227 7.73 10.07 9.45
CA TRP A 227 6.68 9.04 9.62
C TRP A 227 6.73 7.89 8.63
N THR A 228 7.37 8.06 7.48
CA THR A 228 7.50 7.04 6.45
C THR A 228 8.64 6.08 6.75
N THR A 229 8.39 4.79 6.57
CA THR A 229 9.35 3.69 6.76
C THR A 229 9.27 2.70 5.57
N SER A 230 10.01 1.59 5.63
CA SER A 230 9.89 0.48 4.67
C SER A 230 9.70 -0.87 5.38
N TRP A 231 10.55 -1.84 5.07
CA TRP A 231 10.48 -3.21 5.59
C TRP A 231 11.00 -3.35 7.03
N GLU A 232 11.74 -2.37 7.52
CA GLU A 232 12.43 -2.40 8.82
C GLU A 232 11.52 -2.20 10.03
N SER A 233 10.32 -1.65 9.84
CA SER A 233 9.31 -1.51 10.89
C SER A 233 8.17 -2.49 10.63
N ASP A 234 7.39 -2.90 11.63
CA ASP A 234 6.08 -3.53 11.37
C ASP A 234 5.05 -2.50 10.84
N GLY A 235 5.29 -1.22 11.16
CA GLY A 235 4.48 -0.04 10.92
C GLY A 235 3.05 -0.14 11.41
N ALA A 236 2.77 -0.96 12.41
CA ALA A 236 1.47 -0.93 13.05
C ALA A 236 1.35 0.29 13.97
N VAL A 237 2.45 0.74 14.57
CA VAL A 237 2.53 2.08 15.19
C VAL A 237 3.30 3.01 14.24
N PRO A 238 2.77 4.20 13.90
CA PRO A 238 3.50 5.19 13.12
C PRO A 238 4.81 5.58 13.82
N LYS A 239 5.87 5.80 13.02
CA LYS A 239 7.18 6.23 13.52
C LYS A 239 7.08 7.54 14.31
N ASP A 240 6.28 8.49 13.82
CA ASP A 240 5.88 9.67 14.56
C ASP A 240 4.41 9.58 14.98
N PRO A 241 4.10 9.31 16.26
CA PRO A 241 2.72 9.26 16.73
C PRO A 241 2.08 10.66 16.87
N THR A 242 2.81 11.77 16.67
CA THR A 242 2.27 13.13 16.81
C THR A 242 1.35 13.53 15.65
N ILE A 243 1.58 13.01 14.43
CA ILE A 243 0.66 13.18 13.28
C ILE A 243 -0.74 12.60 13.55
N MET A 244 -0.82 11.73 14.56
CA MET A 244 -2.06 11.11 15.04
C MET A 244 -2.70 11.87 16.21
N LYS A 245 -2.12 12.97 16.70
CA LYS A 245 -2.69 13.72 17.82
C LYS A 245 -3.68 14.76 17.32
N GLN A 246 -4.87 14.79 17.92
CA GLN A 246 -5.78 15.90 17.76
C GLN A 246 -5.22 17.10 18.53
N THR A 247 -4.81 18.16 17.83
CA THR A 247 -4.59 19.45 18.48
C THR A 247 -5.96 19.96 18.91
N LYS A 248 -6.17 20.14 20.21
CA LYS A 248 -7.33 20.90 20.69
C LYS A 248 -7.27 22.25 20.00
N LYS A 249 -8.24 22.57 19.13
CA LYS A 249 -8.41 23.96 18.68
C LYS A 249 -8.49 24.81 19.96
N ARG A 250 -7.57 25.76 20.11
CA ARG A 250 -7.79 26.85 21.07
C ARG A 250 -9.11 27.48 20.66
N LYS A 251 -10.09 27.43 21.56
CA LYS A 251 -11.34 28.16 21.41
C LYS A 251 -11.04 29.65 21.45
#